data_AF-A0A442RM18-F1
#
_entry.id   AF-A0A442RM18-F1
#
_cell.length_a   1.000
_cell.length_b   1.000
_cell.length_c   1.000
_cell.angle_alpha   90.00
_cell.angle_beta   90.00
_cell.angle_gamma   90.00
#
_symmetry.space_group_name_H-M   'P 1'
#
loop_
_entity.id
_entity.type
_entity.pdbx_description
1 polymer ?
#
loop_
_entity_poly.entity_id
_entity_poly.type
_entity_poly.pdbx_seq_one_letter_code
_entity_poly.pdbx_strand_id
1 'polypeptide(L)'
;MTIDERRERERLERENPWRPIGEAKPDGSICELRMNNLTELGRHRFFLHEDRWFRIEPPGVSYHEGLVEFRPTGFTISKDRQASVIGRADRFEYRDGELYRKPKPYKLYWRADDAKGDK
;
A
#
# COMPACT_ATOMS: atom_id res chain seq x y z
N MET A 1 4.65 8.42 -25.20
CA MET A 1 3.72 9.28 -24.44
C MET A 1 3.12 10.28 -25.39
N THR A 2 1.83 10.14 -25.69
CA THR A 2 1.09 11.02 -26.61
C THR A 2 0.61 12.28 -25.88
N ILE A 3 0.23 13.32 -26.64
CA ILE A 3 -0.28 14.59 -26.10
C ILE A 3 -1.57 14.37 -25.29
N ASP A 4 -2.38 13.39 -25.68
CA ASP A 4 -3.62 13.04 -24.97
C ASP A 4 -3.36 12.38 -23.61
N GLU A 5 -2.39 11.46 -23.52
CA GLU A 5 -1.97 10.89 -22.24
C GLU A 5 -1.43 11.95 -21.27
N ARG A 6 -0.75 12.99 -21.80
CA ARG A 6 -0.24 14.10 -21.00
C ARG A 6 -1.38 14.96 -20.46
N ARG A 7 -2.35 15.32 -21.31
CA ARG A 7 -3.53 16.11 -20.92
C ARG A 7 -4.43 15.37 -19.93
N GLU A 8 -4.58 14.05 -20.09
CA GLU A 8 -5.38 13.25 -19.17
C GLU A 8 -4.73 13.17 -17.78
N ARG A 9 -3.40 13.04 -17.71
CA ARG A 9 -2.68 13.17 -16.43
C ARG A 9 -2.84 14.56 -15.81
N GLU A 10 -2.65 15.62 -16.59
CA GLU A 10 -2.82 16.99 -16.07
C GLU A 10 -4.25 17.24 -15.56
N ARG A 11 -5.26 16.65 -16.21
CA ARG A 11 -6.66 16.71 -15.75
C ARG A 11 -6.84 15.96 -14.44
N LEU A 12 -6.34 14.73 -14.36
CA LEU A 12 -6.42 13.90 -13.14
C LEU A 12 -5.68 14.53 -11.96
N GLU A 13 -4.53 15.15 -12.20
CA GLU A 13 -3.77 15.89 -11.20
C GLU A 13 -4.53 17.12 -10.70
N ARG A 14 -5.27 17.80 -11.59
CA ARG A 14 -6.14 18.92 -11.22
C ARG A 14 -7.38 18.48 -10.45
N GLU A 15 -7.95 17.33 -10.81
CA GLU A 15 -9.16 16.78 -10.18
C GLU A 15 -8.88 16.16 -8.81
N ASN A 16 -7.67 15.61 -8.59
CA ASN A 16 -7.28 14.96 -7.35
C ASN A 16 -5.95 15.55 -6.82
N PRO A 17 -5.97 16.72 -6.15
CA PRO A 17 -4.77 17.27 -5.56
C PRO A 17 -4.24 16.39 -4.43
N TRP A 18 -2.93 16.48 -4.18
CA TRP A 18 -2.31 15.94 -2.96
C TRP A 18 -2.89 16.66 -1.74
N ARG A 19 -3.23 15.88 -0.71
CA ARG A 19 -3.83 16.35 0.54
C ARG A 19 -2.98 15.92 1.74
N PRO A 20 -2.99 16.67 2.86
CA PRO A 20 -2.29 16.29 4.08
C PRO A 20 -2.76 14.93 4.59
N ILE A 21 -1.84 14.07 5.04
CA ILE A 21 -2.15 12.69 5.48
C ILE A 21 -3.21 12.63 6.59
N GLY A 22 -3.27 13.65 7.46
CA GLY A 22 -4.24 13.74 8.56
C GLY A 22 -5.70 13.95 8.13
N GLU A 23 -5.96 14.32 6.87
CA GLU A 23 -7.32 14.42 6.34
C GLU A 23 -7.87 13.08 5.80
N ALA A 24 -7.04 12.04 5.74
CA ALA A 24 -7.43 10.74 5.23
C ALA A 24 -8.47 10.08 6.14
N LYS A 25 -9.45 9.40 5.53
CA LYS A 25 -10.51 8.69 6.24
C LYS A 25 -10.40 7.18 5.98
N PRO A 26 -10.71 6.32 6.97
CA PRO A 26 -10.74 4.88 6.79
C PRO A 26 -12.04 4.42 6.11
N ASP A 27 -12.40 5.04 5.00
CA ASP A 27 -13.65 4.79 4.25
C ASP A 27 -13.46 3.78 3.09
N GLY A 28 -12.23 3.35 2.87
CA GLY A 28 -11.88 2.47 1.75
C GLY A 28 -11.60 3.19 0.44
N SER A 29 -11.42 4.50 0.46
CA SER A 29 -10.89 5.24 -0.67
C SER A 29 -9.50 4.70 -1.04
N ILE A 30 -9.32 4.41 -2.33
CA ILE A 30 -8.04 4.02 -2.88
C ILE A 30 -7.23 5.27 -3.12
N CYS A 31 -6.04 5.32 -2.54
CA CYS A 31 -5.16 6.47 -2.57
C CYS A 31 -3.75 6.09 -3.00
N GLU A 32 -3.03 7.08 -3.50
CA GLU A 32 -1.58 7.07 -3.61
C GLU A 32 -1.00 7.83 -2.43
N LEU A 33 0.23 7.47 -2.05
CA LEU A 33 0.92 8.02 -0.89
C LEU A 33 2.21 8.70 -1.31
N ARG A 34 2.55 9.80 -0.65
CA ARG A 34 3.80 10.54 -0.82
C ARG A 34 4.53 10.68 0.50
N MET A 35 5.84 10.44 0.45
CA MET A 35 6.74 10.59 1.59
C MET A 35 7.30 12.01 1.69
N ASN A 36 7.82 12.35 2.87
CA ASN A 36 8.47 13.63 3.18
C ASN A 36 9.67 13.96 2.27
N ASN A 37 10.35 12.94 1.74
CA ASN A 37 11.41 13.09 0.74
C ASN A 37 10.88 13.28 -0.69
N LEU A 38 9.58 13.58 -0.84
CA LEU A 38 8.86 13.72 -2.12
C LEU A 38 8.85 12.46 -2.98
N THR A 39 9.24 11.30 -2.43
CA THR A 39 9.10 10.03 -3.12
C THR A 39 7.64 9.64 -3.16
N GLU A 40 7.08 9.65 -4.36
CA GLU A 40 5.75 9.11 -4.62
C GLU A 40 5.82 7.59 -4.64
N LEU A 41 5.01 6.95 -3.81
CA LEU A 41 4.80 5.50 -3.88
C LEU A 41 3.90 5.11 -5.06
N GLY A 42 3.73 6.00 -6.05
CA GLY A 42 2.66 6.02 -7.06
C GLY A 42 2.53 4.81 -7.98
N ARG A 43 3.44 3.82 -7.92
CA ARG A 43 3.20 2.50 -8.51
C ARG A 43 2.26 1.62 -7.68
N HIS A 44 2.09 1.96 -6.41
CA HIS A 44 1.33 1.20 -5.45
C HIS A 44 0.07 1.96 -5.04
N ARG A 45 -1.01 1.21 -4.87
CA ARG A 45 -2.29 1.72 -4.39
C ARG A 45 -2.48 1.32 -2.95
N PHE A 46 -3.00 2.24 -2.15
CA PHE A 46 -3.19 2.07 -0.72
C PHE A 46 -4.62 2.38 -0.32
N PHE A 47 -5.02 1.89 0.85
CA PHE A 47 -6.22 2.36 1.54
C PHE A 47 -5.92 2.45 3.04
N LEU A 48 -6.63 3.33 3.73
CA LEU A 48 -6.54 3.47 5.17
C LEU A 48 -7.58 2.56 5.84
N HIS A 49 -7.17 1.82 6.86
CA HIS A 49 -8.07 1.01 7.68
C HIS A 49 -7.55 0.91 9.11
N GLU A 50 -8.38 1.23 10.11
CA GLU A 50 -8.00 1.21 11.54
C GLU A 50 -6.65 1.91 11.81
N ASP A 51 -6.47 3.10 11.23
CA ASP A 51 -5.25 3.92 11.35
C ASP A 51 -3.98 3.32 10.73
N ARG A 52 -4.12 2.26 9.93
CA ARG A 52 -3.01 1.61 9.22
C ARG A 52 -3.20 1.71 7.72
N TRP A 53 -2.11 2.01 7.01
CA TRP A 53 -2.09 2.02 5.55
C TRP A 53 -1.80 0.64 5.00
N PHE A 54 -2.70 0.13 4.17
CA PHE A 54 -2.57 -1.16 3.51
C PHE A 54 -2.30 -0.97 2.03
N ARG A 55 -1.22 -1.57 1.53
CA ARG A 55 -0.92 -1.68 0.11
C ARG A 55 -1.78 -2.77 -0.50
N ILE A 56 -2.44 -2.48 -1.62
CA ILE A 56 -3.30 -3.44 -2.33
C ILE A 56 -2.45 -4.49 -3.05
N GLU A 57 -1.39 -4.06 -3.74
CA GLU A 57 -0.55 -4.94 -4.54
C GLU A 57 0.94 -4.52 -4.48
N PRO A 58 1.84 -5.42 -4.04
CA PRO A 58 1.54 -6.65 -3.30
C PRO A 58 0.87 -6.35 -1.94
N PRO A 59 -0.07 -7.18 -1.45
CA PRO A 59 -0.66 -7.01 -0.11
C PRO A 59 0.38 -6.85 0.99
N GLY A 60 0.30 -5.76 1.75
CA GLY A 60 1.24 -5.48 2.85
C GLY A 60 0.84 -4.27 3.67
N VAL A 61 1.31 -4.23 4.92
CA VAL A 61 1.15 -3.06 5.79
C VAL A 61 2.28 -2.09 5.52
N SER A 62 1.95 -0.82 5.33
CA SER A 62 2.91 0.26 5.18
C SER A 62 3.18 0.88 6.55
N TYR A 63 4.36 0.61 7.10
CA TYR A 63 4.88 1.21 8.32
C TYR A 63 5.88 2.29 7.93
N HIS A 64 5.41 3.39 7.34
CA HIS A 64 6.32 4.46 6.93
C HIS A 64 6.19 5.66 7.88
N GLU A 65 7.16 5.77 8.79
CA GLU A 65 7.53 7.06 9.36
C GLU A 65 7.94 7.98 8.19
N GLY A 66 7.23 9.10 8.00
CA GLY A 66 7.49 10.03 6.90
C GLY A 66 6.43 10.09 5.81
N LEU A 67 5.28 9.41 5.94
CA LEU A 67 4.10 9.72 5.10
C LEU A 67 3.60 11.13 5.42
N VAL A 68 3.51 11.99 4.39
CA VAL A 68 3.08 13.40 4.56
C VAL A 68 1.77 13.68 3.86
N GLU A 69 1.56 13.07 2.69
CA GLU A 69 0.42 13.39 1.83
C GLU A 69 -0.16 12.15 1.18
N PHE A 70 -1.43 12.24 0.85
CA PHE A 70 -2.15 11.25 0.08
C PHE A 70 -2.89 11.90 -1.09
N ARG A 71 -3.13 11.14 -2.14
CA ARG A 71 -3.95 11.54 -3.28
C ARG A 71 -5.04 10.51 -3.51
N PRO A 72 -6.33 10.87 -3.40
CA PRO A 72 -7.41 9.94 -3.73
C PRO A 72 -7.42 9.67 -5.24
N THR A 73 -7.73 8.44 -5.63
CA THR A 73 -7.87 8.05 -7.04
C THR A 73 -9.31 8.18 -7.56
N GLY A 74 -10.25 8.52 -6.67
CA GLY A 74 -11.69 8.56 -6.96
C GLY A 74 -12.38 7.19 -6.92
N PHE A 75 -11.63 6.10 -6.70
CA PHE A 75 -12.18 4.75 -6.59
C PHE A 75 -12.19 4.27 -5.14
N THR A 76 -13.19 3.44 -4.82
CA THR A 76 -13.33 2.81 -3.50
C THR A 76 -13.12 1.31 -3.64
N ILE A 77 -12.37 0.71 -2.72
CA ILE A 77 -12.18 -0.74 -2.66
C ILE A 77 -13.38 -1.40 -1.97
N SER A 78 -13.82 -2.58 -2.46
CA SER A 78 -14.90 -3.32 -1.81
C SER A 78 -14.47 -3.87 -0.44
N LYS A 79 -15.43 -3.99 0.49
CA LYS A 79 -15.18 -4.52 1.84
C LYS A 79 -14.57 -5.92 1.83
N ASP A 80 -15.05 -6.81 0.96
CA ASP A 80 -14.47 -8.16 0.80
C ASP A 80 -13.01 -8.12 0.35
N ARG A 81 -12.69 -7.21 -0.56
CA ARG A 81 -11.32 -7.06 -1.05
C ARG A 81 -10.41 -6.43 0.01
N GLN A 82 -10.92 -5.48 0.81
CA GLN A 82 -10.19 -4.98 1.98
C GLN A 82 -9.84 -6.12 2.94
N ALA A 83 -10.83 -6.90 3.36
CA ALA A 83 -10.63 -8.03 4.28
C ALA A 83 -9.62 -9.03 3.72
N SER A 84 -9.68 -9.31 2.41
CA SER A 84 -8.70 -10.17 1.72
C SER A 84 -7.28 -9.61 1.77
N VAL A 85 -7.10 -8.30 1.50
CA VAL A 85 -5.81 -7.64 1.54
C VAL A 85 -5.25 -7.61 2.96
N ILE A 86 -6.06 -7.22 3.95
CA ILE A 86 -5.66 -7.18 5.37
C ILE A 86 -5.23 -8.56 5.83
N GLY A 87 -6.06 -9.59 5.59
CA GLY A 87 -5.73 -10.95 5.97
C GLY A 87 -4.47 -11.49 5.29
N ARG A 88 -4.17 -11.07 4.06
CA ARG A 88 -2.92 -11.40 3.38
C ARG A 88 -1.73 -10.63 3.98
N ALA A 89 -1.89 -9.34 4.25
CA ALA A 89 -0.87 -8.50 4.84
C ALA A 89 -0.45 -8.98 6.24
N ASP A 90 -1.36 -9.59 7.01
CA ASP A 90 -1.07 -10.15 8.33
C ASP A 90 -0.35 -11.51 8.26
N ARG A 91 -0.67 -12.33 7.26
CA ARG A 91 -0.15 -13.70 7.15
C ARG A 91 1.12 -13.80 6.32
N PHE A 92 1.33 -12.86 5.41
CA PHE A 92 2.37 -12.95 4.41
C PHE A 92 3.18 -11.65 4.30
N GLU A 93 4.42 -11.79 3.86
CA GLU A 93 5.29 -10.70 3.48
C GLU A 93 5.85 -10.95 2.09
N TYR A 94 5.96 -9.88 1.30
CA TYR A 94 6.57 -9.93 -0.01
C TYR A 94 8.04 -9.51 0.10
N ARG A 95 8.96 -10.38 -0.31
CA ARG A 95 10.41 -10.15 -0.30
C ARG A 95 10.99 -10.60 -1.64
N ASP A 96 11.76 -9.73 -2.28
CA ASP A 96 12.46 -10.03 -3.55
C ASP A 96 11.55 -10.59 -4.66
N GLY A 97 10.28 -10.16 -4.67
CA GLY A 97 9.27 -10.62 -5.64
C GLY A 97 8.56 -11.93 -5.29
N GLU A 98 8.96 -12.60 -4.21
CA GLU A 98 8.35 -13.83 -3.72
C GLU A 98 7.46 -13.58 -2.47
N LEU A 99 6.45 -14.43 -2.31
CA LEU A 99 5.50 -14.38 -1.20
C LEU A 99 5.92 -15.36 -0.10
N TYR A 100 6.29 -14.82 1.06
CA TYR A 100 6.66 -15.61 2.24
C TYR A 100 5.57 -15.55 3.30
N ARG A 101 5.38 -16.64 4.05
CA ARG A 101 4.49 -16.65 5.21
C ARG A 101 5.24 -16.06 6.39
N LYS A 102 4.65 -15.06 7.06
CA LYS A 102 5.26 -14.45 8.23
C LYS A 102 5.49 -15.50 9.33
N PRO A 103 6.67 -15.53 9.98
CA PRO A 103 6.90 -16.42 11.10
C PRO A 103 5.96 -16.06 12.25
N LYS A 104 5.54 -17.08 13.02
CA LYS A 104 4.70 -16.84 14.20
C LYS A 104 5.49 -16.03 15.25
N PRO A 105 4.84 -15.17 16.05
CA PRO A 105 5.50 -14.26 16.99
C PRO A 105 6.50 -14.95 17.95
N TYR A 106 6.19 -16.16 18.39
CA TYR A 106 7.06 -16.93 19.28
C TYR A 106 8.24 -17.61 18.57
N LYS A 107 8.45 -17.40 17.26
CA LYS A 107 9.61 -17.90 16.51
C LYS A 107 10.59 -16.79 16.12
N LEU A 108 10.39 -15.54 16.55
CA LEU A 108 11.24 -14.41 16.15
C LEU A 108 12.73 -14.57 16.49
N TYR A 109 13.08 -15.42 17.47
CA TYR A 109 14.46 -15.69 17.87
C TYR A 109 15.22 -16.67 16.95
N TRP A 110 14.55 -17.27 15.97
CA TRP A 110 15.18 -18.02 14.88
C TRP A 110 14.69 -17.46 13.54
N ARG A 111 15.21 -16.29 13.13
CA ARG A 111 15.28 -15.95 11.69
C ARG A 111 16.35 -16.85 11.06
N ALA A 112 16.12 -18.16 11.07
CA ALA A 112 16.82 -19.04 10.17
C ALA A 112 16.31 -18.66 8.78
N ASP A 113 17.22 -18.34 7.86
CA ASP A 113 16.89 -18.32 6.44
C ASP A 113 16.13 -19.60 6.15
N ASP A 114 14.87 -19.50 5.71
CA ASP A 114 14.10 -20.67 5.30
C ASP A 114 14.86 -21.30 4.13
N ALA A 115 15.71 -22.27 4.45
CA ALA A 115 16.49 -23.01 3.49
C ALA A 115 15.50 -23.64 2.51
N LYS A 116 15.68 -23.29 1.24
CA LYS A 116 14.91 -23.80 0.12
C LYS A 116 15.16 -25.33 0.06
N GLY A 117 14.27 -26.10 0.67
CA GLY A 117 14.25 -27.56 0.58
C GLY A 117 14.52 -28.26 1.91
N ASP A 118 13.44 -28.56 2.63
CA ASP A 118 13.37 -29.76 3.46
C ASP A 118 12.24 -30.61 2.90
N LYS A 119 12.61 -31.55 2.04
CA LYS A 119 11.81 -32.69 1.58
C LYS A 119 12.70 -33.91 1.55
#